data_AF-A0A4E9ESF6-F1
#
_entry.id   AF-A0A4E9ESF6-F1
#
_cell.length_a   1.000
_cell.length_b   1.000
_cell.length_c   1.000
_cell.angle_alpha   90.00
_cell.angle_beta   90.00
_cell.angle_gamma   90.00
#
_symmetry.space_group_name_H-M   'P 1'
#
loop_
_entity.id
_entity.type
_entity.pdbx_description
1 polymer ?
#
loop_
_entity_poly.entity_id
_entity_poly.type
_entity_poly.pdbx_seq_one_letter_code
_entity_poly.pdbx_strand_id
1 'polypeptide(L)'
;MWLIFSLSAYIVIVVVHTANAFLEQSVRVRGRLLCGSQPASSILVKLVDKDNGPNPDDLMDSCYTDSGGKFDLQGNSYELSTIDPEVRIYHDCNDYGRPCQREWVIRIPDRYVSNGAVARKTMELGEMNLEVELEDEDQECIHH
;
A
#
# COMPACT_ATOMS: atom_id res chain seq x y z
N MET A 1 -42.29 -20.30 14.69
CA MET A 1 -42.06 -18.85 14.75
C MET A 1 -40.63 -18.53 15.14
N TRP A 2 -40.14 -18.92 16.33
CA TRP A 2 -38.75 -18.72 16.77
C TRP A 2 -37.68 -19.28 15.81
N LEU A 3 -37.83 -20.53 15.34
CA LEU A 3 -36.89 -21.15 14.39
C LEU A 3 -36.80 -20.41 13.05
N ILE A 4 -37.91 -19.80 12.61
CA ILE A 4 -37.95 -19.03 11.35
C ILE A 4 -37.18 -17.71 11.55
N PHE A 5 -37.38 -17.03 12.69
CA PHE A 5 -36.65 -15.82 13.03
C PHE A 5 -35.15 -16.06 13.24
N SER A 6 -34.77 -17.18 13.87
CA SER A 6 -33.36 -17.56 14.03
C SER A 6 -32.70 -17.92 12.70
N LEU A 7 -33.41 -18.63 11.81
CA LEU A 7 -32.91 -18.96 10.48
C LEU A 7 -32.78 -17.71 9.59
N SER A 8 -33.77 -16.82 9.61
CA SER A 8 -33.70 -15.57 8.86
C SER A 8 -32.57 -14.66 9.36
N ALA A 9 -32.37 -14.57 10.68
CA ALA A 9 -31.26 -13.83 11.25
C ALA A 9 -29.91 -14.41 10.82
N TYR A 10 -29.76 -15.74 10.83
CA TYR A 10 -28.54 -16.40 10.35
C TYR A 10 -28.29 -16.13 8.87
N ILE A 11 -29.31 -16.23 8.01
CA ILE A 11 -29.19 -15.91 6.58
C ILE A 11 -28.75 -14.46 6.37
N VAL A 12 -29.35 -13.49 7.07
CA VAL A 12 -28.96 -12.08 6.99
C VAL A 12 -27.49 -11.88 7.42
N ILE A 13 -27.07 -12.49 8.52
CA ILE A 13 -25.67 -12.41 9.00
C ILE A 13 -24.70 -12.96 7.95
N VAL A 14 -25.02 -14.11 7.35
CA VAL A 14 -24.22 -14.73 6.30
C VAL A 14 -24.14 -13.82 5.07
N VAL A 15 -25.27 -13.28 4.60
CA VAL A 15 -25.31 -12.37 3.44
C VAL A 15 -24.45 -11.12 3.69
N VAL A 16 -24.57 -10.50 4.87
CA VAL A 16 -23.78 -9.31 5.23
C VAL A 16 -22.28 -9.63 5.27
N HIS A 17 -21.86 -10.74 5.88
CA HIS A 17 -20.46 -11.15 5.90
C HIS A 17 -19.91 -11.40 4.49
N THR A 18 -20.69 -12.08 3.65
CA THR A 18 -20.26 -12.34 2.27
C THR A 18 -20.14 -11.05 1.46
N ALA A 19 -21.08 -10.10 1.61
CA ALA A 19 -21.05 -8.82 0.91
C ALA A 19 -19.81 -7.99 1.29
N ASN A 20 -19.47 -7.90 2.57
CA ASN A 20 -18.27 -7.17 3.02
C ASN A 20 -16.99 -7.75 2.43
N ALA A 21 -16.89 -9.07 2.31
CA ALA A 21 -15.73 -9.73 1.71
C ALA A 21 -15.58 -9.48 0.20
N PHE A 22 -16.64 -9.03 -0.49
CA PHE A 22 -16.59 -8.64 -1.91
C PHE A 22 -16.18 -7.19 -2.12
N LEU A 23 -16.37 -6.32 -1.12
CA LEU A 23 -15.97 -4.91 -1.15
C LEU A 23 -14.54 -4.72 -0.67
N GLU A 24 -14.10 -5.59 0.24
CA GLU A 24 -12.74 -5.56 0.73
C GLU A 24 -11.77 -6.06 -0.34
N GLN A 25 -10.70 -5.31 -0.56
CA GLN A 25 -9.63 -5.62 -1.50
C GLN A 25 -8.28 -5.40 -0.83
N SER A 26 -7.28 -6.17 -1.24
CA SER A 26 -5.97 -6.17 -0.62
C SER A 26 -4.83 -6.30 -1.62
N VAL A 27 -3.68 -5.79 -1.21
CA VAL A 27 -2.44 -5.82 -1.97
C VAL A 27 -1.26 -6.09 -1.04
N ARG A 28 -0.22 -6.76 -1.57
CA ARG A 28 1.04 -6.96 -0.86
C ARG A 28 2.20 -6.70 -1.80
N VAL A 29 3.19 -5.96 -1.31
CA VAL A 29 4.36 -5.55 -2.09
C VAL A 29 5.62 -5.71 -1.26
N ARG A 30 6.68 -6.18 -1.91
CA ARG A 30 8.00 -6.35 -1.31
C ARG A 30 9.08 -5.81 -2.20
N GLY A 31 10.16 -5.34 -1.60
CA GLY A 31 11.31 -4.85 -2.34
C GLY A 31 12.51 -4.61 -1.44
N ARG A 32 13.56 -4.10 -2.07
CA ARG A 32 14.80 -3.70 -1.41
C ARG A 32 15.31 -2.40 -2.01
N LEU A 33 15.70 -1.47 -1.16
CA LEU A 33 16.18 -0.16 -1.53
C LEU A 33 17.69 -0.06 -1.26
N LEU A 34 18.40 0.53 -2.20
CA LEU A 34 19.81 0.89 -2.10
C LEU A 34 19.97 2.40 -2.24
N CYS A 35 21.06 2.94 -1.69
CA CYS A 35 21.55 4.28 -2.04
C CYS A 35 23.01 4.11 -2.49
N GLY A 36 23.23 4.13 -3.79
CA GLY A 36 24.49 3.72 -4.39
C GLY A 36 24.76 2.23 -4.17
N SER A 37 25.91 1.92 -3.57
CA SER A 37 26.31 0.54 -3.29
C SER A 37 25.85 0.00 -1.94
N GLN A 38 25.22 0.84 -1.10
CA GLN A 38 24.84 0.49 0.26
C GLN A 38 23.33 0.25 0.37
N PRO A 39 22.89 -0.69 1.23
CA PRO A 39 21.48 -0.80 1.57
C PRO A 39 20.94 0.49 2.19
N ALA A 40 19.78 0.94 1.71
CA ALA A 40 19.11 2.11 2.26
C ALA A 40 18.21 1.68 3.42
N SER A 41 18.74 1.73 4.64
CA SER A 41 18.03 1.40 5.88
C SER A 41 17.24 2.59 6.43
N SER A 42 16.17 2.31 7.18
CA SER A 42 15.34 3.31 7.84
C SER A 42 14.67 4.30 6.89
N ILE A 43 14.37 3.86 5.67
CA ILE A 43 13.59 4.60 4.67
C ILE A 43 12.11 4.35 4.93
N LEU A 44 11.31 5.41 5.04
CA LEU A 44 9.87 5.30 5.21
C LEU A 44 9.24 4.84 3.89
N VAL A 45 8.47 3.76 3.94
CA VAL A 45 7.71 3.23 2.82
C VAL A 45 6.25 3.11 3.24
N LYS A 46 5.35 3.71 2.45
CA LYS A 46 3.91 3.64 2.67
C LYS A 46 3.24 2.91 1.52
N LEU A 47 2.19 2.17 1.84
CA LEU A 47 1.24 1.60 0.90
C LEU A 47 -0.06 2.37 1.05
N VAL A 48 -0.48 3.04 -0.02
CA VAL A 48 -1.59 3.98 -0.01
C VAL A 48 -2.58 3.59 -1.11
N ASP A 49 -3.87 3.71 -0.83
CA ASP A 49 -4.92 3.62 -1.84
C ASP A 49 -5.19 5.02 -2.40
N LYS A 50 -4.95 5.21 -3.70
CA LYS A 50 -5.05 6.53 -4.32
C LYS A 50 -6.49 6.85 -4.68
N ASP A 51 -7.13 7.67 -3.86
CA ASP A 51 -8.50 8.10 -4.11
C ASP A 51 -8.57 9.20 -5.18
N ASN A 52 -9.47 9.04 -6.15
CA ASN A 52 -9.74 10.05 -7.17
C ASN A 52 -10.86 11.00 -6.70
N GLY A 53 -10.54 12.13 -6.06
CA GLY A 53 -11.54 13.14 -5.70
C GLY A 53 -11.24 13.94 -4.42
N PRO A 54 -12.27 14.41 -3.69
CA PRO A 54 -12.09 15.15 -2.44
C PRO A 54 -11.80 14.26 -1.23
N ASN A 55 -11.79 12.93 -1.40
CA ASN A 55 -11.43 12.01 -0.34
C ASN A 55 -9.91 12.02 -0.14
N PRO A 56 -9.43 12.06 1.10
CA PRO A 56 -8.02 11.89 1.39
C PRO A 56 -7.59 10.45 1.04
N ASP A 57 -6.40 10.31 0.49
CA ASP A 57 -5.82 8.99 0.18
C ASP A 57 -5.75 8.12 1.44
N ASP A 58 -6.13 6.85 1.33
CA ASP A 58 -6.20 5.94 2.48
C ASP A 58 -4.85 5.26 2.71
N LEU A 59 -4.24 5.52 3.87
CA LEU A 59 -3.04 4.80 4.31
C LEU A 59 -3.41 3.36 4.68
N MET A 60 -2.99 2.39 3.86
CA MET A 60 -3.28 0.99 4.10
C MET A 60 -2.23 0.31 4.98
N ASP A 61 -0.94 0.59 4.78
CA ASP A 61 0.16 0.05 5.59
C ASP A 61 1.41 0.95 5.49
N SER A 62 2.33 0.85 6.46
CA SER A 62 3.61 1.55 6.39
C SER A 62 4.70 0.84 7.19
N CYS A 63 5.94 0.99 6.75
CA CYS A 63 7.09 0.46 7.45
C CYS A 63 8.33 1.31 7.20
N TYR A 64 9.39 1.02 7.97
CA TYR A 64 10.74 1.49 7.66
C TYR A 64 11.56 0.32 7.13
N THR A 65 12.38 0.56 6.11
CA THR A 65 13.28 -0.48 5.59
C THR A 65 14.24 -0.99 6.67
N ASP A 66 14.52 -2.30 6.64
CA ASP A 66 15.45 -2.92 7.58
C ASP A 66 16.93 -2.55 7.30
N SER A 67 17.87 -3.09 8.08
CA SER A 67 19.31 -2.87 7.88
C SER A 67 19.84 -3.41 6.55
N GLY A 68 19.11 -4.31 5.91
CA GLY A 68 19.35 -4.81 4.57
C GLY A 68 18.65 -4.01 3.48
N GLY A 69 17.93 -2.92 3.82
CA GLY A 69 17.17 -2.08 2.91
C GLY A 69 15.84 -2.70 2.46
N LYS A 70 15.38 -3.79 3.08
CA LYS A 70 14.16 -4.52 2.65
C LYS A 70 12.91 -3.95 3.29
N PHE A 71 11.80 -4.04 2.56
CA PHE A 71 10.45 -3.76 3.05
C PHE A 71 9.45 -4.83 2.59
N ASP A 72 8.37 -4.99 3.35
CA ASP A 72 7.25 -5.89 3.08
C ASP A 72 5.98 -5.27 3.65
N LEU A 73 5.09 -4.83 2.77
CA LEU A 73 3.84 -4.14 3.12
C LEU A 73 2.64 -4.96 2.65
N GLN A 74 1.64 -5.10 3.51
CA GLN A 74 0.35 -5.69 3.17
C GLN A 74 -0.77 -4.85 3.78
N GLY A 75 -1.67 -4.39 2.92
CA GLY A 75 -2.80 -3.57 3.32
C GLY A 75 -4.06 -3.92 2.56
N ASN A 76 -5.18 -3.41 3.05
CA ASN A 76 -6.50 -3.60 2.47
C ASN A 76 -7.37 -2.37 2.65
N SER A 77 -8.32 -2.19 1.74
CA SER A 77 -9.33 -1.13 1.77
C SER A 77 -10.70 -1.70 1.37
N TYR A 78 -11.77 -0.96 1.67
CA TYR A 78 -13.14 -1.30 1.33
C TYR A 78 -13.65 -0.37 0.23
N GLU A 79 -13.70 -0.85 -1.01
CA GLU A 79 -14.14 -0.07 -2.15
C GLU A 79 -15.14 -0.82 -3.04
N LEU A 80 -16.02 -0.04 -3.70
CA LEU A 80 -16.91 -0.57 -4.74
C LEU A 80 -16.17 -0.77 -6.07
N SER A 81 -15.22 0.11 -6.38
CA SER A 81 -14.30 0.05 -7.52
C SER A 81 -13.07 -0.80 -7.19
N THR A 82 -12.24 -1.10 -8.19
CA THR A 82 -10.90 -1.62 -7.92
C THR A 82 -10.07 -0.54 -7.25
N ILE A 83 -9.43 -0.89 -6.13
CA ILE A 83 -8.50 0.01 -5.42
C ILE A 83 -7.35 0.43 -6.36
N ASP A 84 -6.79 1.61 -6.12
CA ASP A 84 -5.70 2.22 -6.90
C ASP A 84 -4.40 2.26 -6.06
N PRO A 85 -3.77 1.12 -5.74
CA PRO A 85 -2.68 1.06 -4.77
C PRO A 85 -1.36 1.64 -5.30
N GLU A 86 -0.69 2.41 -4.46
CA GLU A 86 0.61 3.03 -4.71
C GLU A 86 1.58 2.77 -3.55
N VAL A 87 2.86 2.59 -3.88
CA VAL A 87 3.95 2.62 -2.91
C VAL A 87 4.59 3.99 -2.93
N ARG A 88 4.64 4.64 -1.77
CA ARG A 88 5.33 5.93 -1.58
C ARG A 88 6.59 5.73 -0.76
N ILE A 89 7.73 6.20 -1.28
CA ILE A 89 9.05 6.01 -0.67
C ILE A 89 9.65 7.39 -0.39
N TYR A 90 9.95 7.67 0.88
CA TYR A 90 10.48 8.95 1.33
C TYR A 90 11.95 8.80 1.73
N HIS A 91 12.85 9.49 1.03
CA HIS A 91 14.29 9.31 1.22
C HIS A 91 15.14 10.55 0.99
N ASP A 92 16.32 10.56 1.60
CA ASP A 92 17.32 11.64 1.45
C ASP A 92 18.51 11.22 0.56
N CYS A 93 18.42 10.07 -0.12
CA CYS A 93 19.48 9.62 -1.02
C CYS A 93 19.71 10.67 -2.13
N ASN A 94 20.94 11.17 -2.25
CA ASN A 94 21.32 12.29 -3.11
C ASN A 94 20.41 13.53 -3.00
N ASP A 95 19.83 13.78 -1.81
CA ASP A 95 18.97 14.96 -1.60
C ASP A 95 19.76 16.23 -1.22
N TYR A 96 21.07 16.09 -0.98
CA TYR A 96 22.00 17.22 -0.70
C TYR A 96 21.61 18.12 0.48
N GLY A 97 20.85 17.58 1.45
CA GLY A 97 20.48 18.26 2.68
C GLY A 97 19.35 19.28 2.52
N ARG A 98 18.42 19.04 1.57
CA ARG A 98 17.20 19.82 1.46
C ARG A 98 16.31 19.54 2.68
N PRO A 99 15.39 20.47 3.02
CA PRO A 99 14.60 20.36 4.25
C PRO A 99 13.53 19.26 4.20
N CYS A 100 13.21 18.74 3.01
CA CYS A 100 12.12 17.81 2.78
C CYS A 100 12.64 16.63 1.97
N GLN A 101 12.07 15.45 2.20
CA GLN A 101 12.57 14.21 1.60
C GLN A 101 12.09 14.12 0.15
N ARG A 102 12.88 13.46 -0.69
CA ARG A 102 12.43 13.05 -2.02
C ARG A 102 11.34 11.98 -1.89
N GLU A 103 10.29 12.09 -2.71
CA GLU A 103 9.17 11.14 -2.72
C GLU A 103 9.08 10.42 -4.07
N TRP A 104 9.23 9.09 -4.04
CA TRP A 104 8.86 8.26 -5.18
C TRP A 104 7.47 7.71 -5.02
N VAL A 105 6.64 7.87 -6.05
CA VAL A 105 5.31 7.26 -6.14
C VAL A 105 5.34 6.16 -7.21
N ILE A 106 5.10 4.92 -6.80
CA ILE A 106 5.12 3.75 -7.69
C ILE A 106 3.75 3.08 -7.65
N ARG A 107 3.02 3.15 -8.76
CA ARG A 107 1.73 2.47 -8.90
C ARG A 107 1.87 0.96 -8.96
N ILE A 108 1.08 0.24 -8.17
CA ILE A 108 0.98 -1.21 -8.21
C ILE A 108 -0.08 -1.60 -9.25
N PRO A 109 0.25 -2.44 -10.25
CA PRO A 109 -0.74 -2.86 -11.24
C PRO A 109 -1.89 -3.69 -10.66
N ASP A 110 -3.12 -3.44 -11.11
CA ASP A 110 -4.37 -4.04 -10.64
C ASP A 110 -4.35 -5.57 -10.61
N ARG A 111 -3.53 -6.23 -11.45
CA ARG A 111 -3.37 -7.69 -11.46
C ARG A 111 -2.86 -8.28 -10.13
N TYR A 112 -2.27 -7.45 -9.26
CA TYR A 112 -1.81 -7.80 -7.93
C TYR A 112 -2.86 -7.55 -6.83
N VAL A 113 -3.93 -6.82 -7.13
CA VAL A 113 -5.07 -6.64 -6.23
C VAL A 113 -5.82 -7.97 -6.08
N SER A 114 -6.23 -8.27 -4.86
CA SER A 114 -6.95 -9.49 -4.48
C SER A 114 -8.23 -9.13 -3.74
N ASN A 115 -9.30 -9.91 -3.96
CA ASN A 115 -10.52 -9.77 -3.15
C ASN A 115 -10.34 -10.36 -1.74
N GLY A 116 -10.86 -9.65 -0.75
CA GLY A 116 -10.81 -9.92 0.69
C GLY A 116 -9.61 -9.24 1.38
N ALA A 117 -9.61 -9.27 2.73
CA ALA A 117 -8.58 -8.67 3.59
C ALA A 117 -7.13 -9.07 3.32
N VAL A 118 -6.88 -10.27 2.77
CA VAL A 118 -5.52 -10.83 2.66
C VAL A 118 -5.13 -11.00 1.20
N ALA A 119 -4.04 -10.33 0.83
CA ALA A 119 -3.52 -10.38 -0.53
C ALA A 119 -3.07 -11.79 -0.88
N ARG A 120 -3.57 -12.33 -2.01
CA ARG A 120 -3.25 -13.69 -2.48
C ARG A 120 -2.02 -13.73 -3.36
N LYS A 121 -1.57 -12.57 -3.83
CA LYS A 121 -0.40 -12.37 -4.66
C LYS A 121 0.48 -11.32 -4.01
N THR A 122 1.78 -11.42 -4.28
CA THR A 122 2.76 -10.43 -3.85
C THR A 122 3.42 -9.86 -5.09
N MET A 123 3.47 -8.53 -5.17
CA MET A 123 4.29 -7.83 -6.15
C MET A 123 5.72 -7.75 -5.63
N GLU A 124 6.65 -8.42 -6.30
CA GLU A 124 8.08 -8.25 -6.05
C GLU A 124 8.59 -7.06 -6.87
N LEU A 125 8.77 -5.89 -6.22
CA LEU A 125 9.38 -4.71 -6.85
C LEU A 125 10.87 -4.94 -7.18
N GLY A 126 11.50 -5.88 -6.49
CA GLY A 126 12.92 -6.18 -6.67
C GLY A 126 13.83 -5.22 -5.91
N GLU A 127 15.05 -5.05 -6.42
CA GLU A 127 16.07 -4.15 -5.86
C GLU A 127 16.11 -2.86 -6.66
N MET A 128 15.93 -1.71 -5.99
CA MET A 128 15.91 -0.39 -6.61
C MET A 128 16.96 0.51 -5.95
N ASN A 129 17.69 1.28 -6.75
CA ASN A 129 18.67 2.25 -6.26
C ASN A 129 18.06 3.66 -6.28
N LEU A 130 17.93 4.26 -5.10
CA LEU A 130 17.31 5.57 -4.84
C LEU A 130 18.09 6.76 -5.42
N GLU A 131 19.26 6.51 -6.04
CA GLU A 131 19.97 7.53 -6.82
C GLU A 131 19.27 7.88 -8.14
N VAL A 132 18.35 7.04 -8.62
CA VAL A 132 17.53 7.37 -9.80
C VAL A 132 16.69 8.62 -9.51
N GLU A 133 16.54 9.49 -10.50
CA GLU A 133 15.59 10.60 -10.46
C GLU A 133 14.39 10.21 -11.32
N LEU A 134 13.18 10.24 -10.75
CA LEU A 134 11.95 9.99 -11.50
C LEU A 134 11.49 11.32 -12.13
N GLU A 135 10.92 11.27 -13.34
CA GLU A 135 10.50 12.48 -14.06
C GLU A 135 9.44 13.29 -13.28
N ASP A 136 8.55 12.60 -12.56
CA ASP A 136 7.48 13.18 -11.74
C ASP A 136 7.76 13.01 -10.24
N GLU A 137 9.03 13.14 -9.82
CA GLU A 137 9.41 13.09 -8.40
C GLU A 137 9.10 14.40 -7.67
N ASP A 138 8.50 14.30 -6.49
CA ASP A 138 8.16 15.43 -5.62
C ASP A 138 9.08 15.50 -4.38
N GLN A 139 8.99 16.62 -3.65
CA GLN A 139 9.59 16.76 -2.32
C GLN A 139 8.50 16.91 -1.27
N GLU A 140 8.49 16.01 -0.29
CA GLU A 140 7.48 15.97 0.75
C GLU A 140 8.10 16.18 2.14
N CYS A 141 7.52 17.09 2.91
CA CYS A 141 7.98 17.42 4.26
C CYS A 141 7.05 16.82 5.32
N ILE A 142 5.79 16.59 4.94
CA ILE A 142 4.75 16.04 5.78
C ILE A 142 4.27 14.77 5.08
N HIS A 143 4.81 13.63 5.51
CA HIS A 143 4.42 12.35 4.95
C HIS A 143 2.99 12.03 5.40
N HIS A 144 2.00 12.49 4.63
CA HIS A 144 0.58 12.19 4.79
C HIS A 144 0.31 10.70 4.56
#